data_AF-T1CXI5-F1
#
_entry.id   AF-T1CXI5-F1
#
_cell.length_a   1.000
_cell.length_b   1.000
_cell.length_c   1.000
_cell.angle_alpha   90.00
_cell.angle_beta   90.00
_cell.angle_gamma   90.00
#
_symmetry.space_group_name_H-M   'P 1'
#
loop_
_entity.id
_entity.type
_entity.pdbx_description
1 polymer ?
#
loop_
_entity_poly.entity_id
_entity_poly.type
_entity_poly.pdbx_seq_one_letter_code
_entity_poly.pdbx_strand_id
1 'polypeptide(L)' 'MRIAELAVDKQAQTLLMPVSARRQLNDLPDDLWTRISIEFYKDTSDAVFKALVD' A
#
# COMPACT_ATOMS: atom_id res chain seq x y z
N MET A 1 1.64 0.12 -10.79
CA MET A 1 0.17 0.35 -10.80
C MET A 1 -0.64 -0.91 -10.54
N ARG A 2 -0.38 -2.06 -11.20
CA ARG A 2 -1.19 -3.29 -11.01
C ARG A 2 -1.35 -3.80 -9.57
N ILE A 3 -0.41 -3.56 -8.66
CA ILE A 3 -0.48 -4.08 -7.28
C ILE A 3 -1.56 -3.36 -6.46
N ALA A 4 -1.70 -2.04 -6.63
CA ALA A 4 -2.74 -1.26 -5.93
C ALA A 4 -4.13 -1.57 -6.49
N GLU A 5 -4.27 -1.68 -7.81
CA GLU A 5 -5.52 -2.11 -8.46
C GLU A 5 -5.93 -3.50 -7.98
N LEU A 6 -4.99 -4.47 -7.94
CA LEU A 6 -5.28 -5.82 -7.48
C LEU A 6 -5.62 -5.87 -5.98
N ALA A 7 -5.03 -4.99 -5.17
CA ALA A 7 -5.35 -4.87 -3.75
C ALA A 7 -6.77 -4.33 -3.54
N VAL A 8 -7.19 -3.34 -4.34
CA VAL A 8 -8.56 -2.81 -4.34
C VAL A 8 -9.55 -3.88 -4.81
N ASP A 9 -9.24 -4.60 -5.89
CA ASP A 9 -10.08 -5.69 -6.42
C ASP A 9 -10.25 -6.84 -5.42
N LYS A 10 -9.21 -7.12 -4.64
CA LYS A 10 -9.23 -8.12 -3.57
C LYS A 10 -9.79 -7.61 -2.24
N GLN A 11 -10.28 -6.37 -2.20
CA GLN A 11 -10.76 -5.71 -0.98
C GLN A 11 -9.74 -5.74 0.17
N ALA A 12 -8.46 -5.62 -0.15
CA ALA A 12 -7.42 -5.51 0.86
C ALA A 12 -7.62 -4.19 1.62
N GLN A 13 -7.80 -4.28 2.95
CA GLN A 13 -7.95 -3.10 3.80
C GLN A 13 -6.64 -2.30 3.86
N THR A 14 -5.50 -3.02 3.91
CA THR A 14 -4.17 -2.43 4.07
C THR A 14 -3.22 -2.96 2.99
N LEU A 15 -2.51 -2.05 2.31
CA LEU A 15 -1.47 -2.36 1.32
C LEU A 15 -0.11 -1.83 1.79
N LEU A 16 0.80 -2.74 2.14
CA LEU A 16 2.18 -2.41 2.52
C LEU A 16 3.07 -2.24 1.29
N MET A 17 3.67 -1.07 1.15
CA MET A 17 4.53 -0.71 0.02
C MET A 17 5.84 -0.08 0.50
N PRO A 18 6.97 -0.31 -0.19
CA PRO A 18 8.21 0.37 0.16
C PRO A 18 8.10 1.86 -0.17
N VAL A 19 8.73 2.72 0.65
CA VAL A 19 8.79 4.18 0.41
C VAL A 19 9.32 4.53 -0.99
N SER A 20 10.16 3.69 -1.59
CA SER A 20 10.63 3.84 -2.97
C SER A 20 9.51 3.80 -4.01
N ALA A 21 8.44 3.05 -3.75
CA ALA A 21 7.26 2.96 -4.62
C ALA A 21 6.30 4.15 -4.47
N ARG A 22 6.50 5.03 -3.46
CA ARG A 22 5.68 6.24 -3.25
C ARG A 22 5.56 7.08 -4.51
N ARG A 23 6.66 7.21 -5.26
CA ARG A 23 6.67 8.01 -6.49
C ARG A 23 5.79 7.43 -7.59
N GLN A 24 5.71 6.11 -7.69
CA GLN A 24 4.85 5.41 -8.66
C GLN A 24 3.39 5.38 -8.20
N LEU A 25 3.16 5.45 -6.89
CA LEU A 25 1.82 5.51 -6.29
C LEU A 25 1.22 6.92 -6.35
N ASN A 26 2.02 7.97 -6.44
CA ASN A 26 1.50 9.34 -6.60
C ASN A 26 0.67 9.55 -7.87
N ASP A 27 0.90 8.74 -8.90
CA ASP A 27 0.12 8.77 -10.13
C ASP A 27 -1.18 7.93 -10.02
N LEU A 28 -1.50 7.37 -8.85
CA LEU A 28 -2.80 6.70 -8.64
C LEU A 28 -3.93 7.73 -8.50
N PRO A 29 -5.09 7.47 -9.12
CA PRO A 29 -6.28 8.30 -8.92
C PRO A 29 -6.81 8.20 -7.49
N ASP A 30 -7.29 9.33 -6.96
CA ASP A 30 -7.81 9.49 -5.59
C ASP A 30 -8.91 8.49 -5.20
N ASP A 31 -9.70 7.99 -6.18
CA ASP A 31 -10.72 6.97 -5.94
C ASP A 31 -10.13 5.64 -5.43
N LEU A 32 -8.91 5.29 -5.84
CA LEU A 32 -8.22 4.11 -5.33
C LEU A 32 -7.58 4.39 -3.97
N TRP A 33 -7.08 5.62 -3.75
CA TRP A 33 -6.55 6.06 -2.45
C TRP A 33 -7.59 6.06 -1.33
N THR A 34 -8.85 6.31 -1.65
CA THR A 34 -9.95 6.31 -0.68
C THR A 34 -10.48 4.91 -0.36
N ARG A 35 -10.20 3.92 -1.20
CA ARG A 35 -10.67 2.53 -1.04
C ARG A 35 -9.70 1.64 -0.28
N ILE A 36 -8.40 1.93 -0.28
CA ILE A 36 -7.38 1.13 0.40
C ILE A 36 -6.45 2.00 1.25
N SER A 37 -6.07 1.52 2.44
CA SER A 37 -5.02 2.17 3.23
C SER A 37 -3.65 1.73 2.73
N ILE A 38 -2.88 2.66 2.16
CA ILE A 38 -1.50 2.37 1.72
C ILE A 38 -0.54 2.75 2.83
N GLU A 39 0.10 1.74 3.41
CA GLU A 39 1.10 1.86 4.46
C GLU A 39 2.49 1.80 3.84
N PHE A 40 3.31 2.82 4.11
CA PHE A 40 4.69 2.84 3.64
C PHE A 40 5.63 2.30 4.71
N TYR A 41 6.52 1.38 4.32
CA TYR A 41 7.64 0.95 5.13
C TYR A 41 8.96 1.38 4.51
N LYS A 42 9.93 1.69 5.36
CA LYS A 42 11.29 2.01 4.93
C LYS A 42 12.19 0.77 4.91
N ASP A 43 12.07 -0.05 5.95
CA ASP A 43 12.91 -1.22 6.20
C ASP A 43 12.03 -2.47 6.34
N THR A 44 12.59 -3.65 6.04
CA THR A 44 11.86 -4.92 6.15
C THR A 44 11.38 -5.20 7.56
N SER A 45 12.12 -4.79 8.59
CA SER A 45 11.68 -4.91 9.98
C SER A 45 10.40 -4.12 10.25
N ASP A 46 10.31 -2.89 9.74
CA ASP A 46 9.11 -2.04 9.86
C ASP A 46 7.92 -2.66 9.13
N ALA A 47 8.14 -3.24 7.95
CA ALA A 47 7.12 -3.99 7.23
C ALA A 47 6.55 -5.16 8.04
N VAL A 48 7.42 -5.93 8.71
CA VAL A 48 7.03 -7.08 9.53
C VAL A 48 6.27 -6.64 10.77
N PHE A 49 6.73 -5.59 11.47
CA PHE A 49 6.02 -5.05 12.63
C PHE A 49 4.63 -4.54 12.25
N LYS A 50 4.51 -3.79 11.15
CA LYS A 50 3.21 -3.30 10.66
C LYS A 50 2.28 -4.43 10.24
N ALA A 51 2.79 -5.47 9.59
CA ALA A 51 1.99 -6.63 9.20
C ALA A 51 1.56 -7.52 10.38
N LEU A 52 2.23 -7.42 11.53
CA LEU A 52 1.94 -8.20 12.74
C LEU A 52 1.03 -7.46 13.74
N VAL A 53 0.92 -6.14 13.61
CA VAL A 53 0.10 -5.29 14.50
C VAL A 53 -1.36 -5.19 14.03
N ASP A 54 -1.66 -5.70 12.82
CA ASP A 54 -3.02 -5.87 12.27
C ASP A 54 -3.68 -7.18 12.72
#